data_AF-A0A537CBG1-F1
#
_entry.id   AF-A0A537CBG1-F1
#
_cell.length_a   1.000
_cell.length_b   1.000
_cell.length_c   1.000
_cell.angle_alpha   90.00
_cell.angle_beta   90.00
_cell.angle_gamma   90.00
#
_symmetry.space_group_name_H-M   'P 1'
#
loop_
_entity.id
_entity.type
_entity.pdbx_description
1 polymer ?
#
loop_
_entity_poly.entity_id
_entity_poly.type
_entity_poly.pdbx_seq_one_letter_code
_entity_poly.pdbx_strand_id
1 'polypeptide(L)'
;MAGAHQLEAALGDTKPENFLVEKKGEVTLVDLEQARHKGDYAWDLAEFLFYSGHYWLSFDKTLAGYVDSFIKGYREQGSASTIRAAASPRYVRVFSVWTPPNILHHIRKRLTEI
;
A
#
# COMPACT_ATOMS: atom_id res chain seq x y z
N MET A 1 -1.60 -9.44 1.51
CA MET A 1 -0.27 -8.77 1.59
C MET A 1 0.50 -9.19 2.85
N ALA A 2 0.08 -8.81 4.07
CA ALA A 2 0.83 -9.14 5.29
C ALA A 2 1.15 -10.64 5.46
N GLY A 3 0.18 -11.52 5.16
CA GLY A 3 0.41 -12.98 5.16
C GLY A 3 1.47 -13.46 4.16
N ALA A 4 1.57 -12.82 2.98
CA ALA A 4 2.64 -13.13 2.02
C ALA A 4 4.01 -12.70 2.58
N HIS A 5 4.08 -11.53 3.23
CA HIS A 5 5.31 -11.05 3.84
C HIS A 5 5.78 -11.93 5.01
N GLN A 6 4.85 -12.56 5.75
CA GLN A 6 5.19 -13.56 6.77
C GLN A 6 5.85 -14.82 6.18
N LEU A 7 5.53 -15.16 4.93
CA LEU A 7 6.16 -16.24 4.16
C LEU A 7 7.43 -15.78 3.44
N GLU A 8 7.98 -14.63 3.83
CA GLU A 8 9.16 -14.00 3.21
C GLU A 8 8.96 -13.68 1.72
N ALA A 9 7.73 -13.47 1.27
CA ALA A 9 7.40 -13.14 -0.12
C ALA A 9 6.94 -11.69 -0.27
N ALA A 10 7.73 -10.88 -0.97
CA ALA A 10 7.31 -9.56 -1.46
C ALA A 10 6.57 -9.74 -2.79
N LEU A 11 5.54 -8.94 -3.02
CA LEU A 11 4.64 -9.08 -4.17
C LEU A 11 5.16 -8.35 -5.42
N GLY A 12 5.80 -7.20 -5.26
CA GLY A 12 6.49 -6.46 -6.33
C GLY A 12 5.58 -5.60 -7.21
N ASP A 13 4.41 -6.10 -7.60
CA ASP A 13 3.39 -5.34 -8.35
C ASP A 13 2.04 -5.33 -7.63
N THR A 14 1.89 -4.36 -6.74
CA THR A 14 0.80 -4.23 -5.78
C THR A 14 -0.16 -3.10 -6.12
N LYS A 15 -0.28 -2.75 -7.40
CA LYS A 15 -1.32 -1.82 -7.83
C LYS A 15 -2.71 -2.39 -7.47
N PRO A 16 -3.69 -1.53 -7.14
CA PRO A 16 -5.01 -1.99 -6.71
C PRO A 16 -5.70 -2.91 -7.73
N GLU A 17 -5.43 -2.74 -9.04
CA GLU A 17 -5.97 -3.61 -10.09
C GLU A 17 -5.54 -5.09 -9.97
N ASN A 18 -4.44 -5.39 -9.27
CA ASN A 18 -3.95 -6.76 -9.05
C ASN A 18 -4.62 -7.46 -7.85
N PHE A 19 -5.58 -6.80 -7.18
CA PHE A 19 -6.33 -7.33 -6.05
C PHE A 19 -7.80 -7.55 -6.47
N LEU A 20 -8.17 -8.81 -6.70
CA LEU A 20 -9.55 -9.18 -6.98
C LEU A 20 -10.32 -9.34 -5.67
N VAL A 21 -11.39 -8.57 -5.50
CA VAL A 21 -12.24 -8.62 -4.31
C VAL A 21 -13.59 -9.26 -4.66
N GLU A 22 -13.90 -10.40 -4.06
CA GLU A 22 -15.18 -11.07 -4.24
C GLU A 22 -16.30 -10.40 -3.43
N LYS A 23 -17.56 -10.72 -3.74
CA LYS A 23 -18.74 -10.16 -3.05
C LYS A 23 -18.72 -10.37 -1.53
N LYS A 24 -18.05 -11.43 -1.05
CA LYS A 24 -17.91 -11.75 0.38
C LYS A 24 -16.68 -11.12 1.04
N GLY A 25 -15.90 -10.33 0.30
CA GLY A 25 -14.69 -9.68 0.80
C GLY A 25 -13.43 -10.53 0.74
N GLU A 26 -13.49 -11.72 0.12
CA GLU A 26 -12.30 -12.54 -0.14
C GLU A 26 -11.43 -11.84 -1.18
N VAL A 27 -10.12 -11.79 -0.92
CA VAL A 27 -9.16 -11.08 -1.77
C VAL A 27 -8.21 -12.09 -2.40
N THR A 28 -8.19 -12.13 -3.73
CA THR A 28 -7.25 -12.92 -4.52
C THR A 28 -6.23 -11.99 -5.17
N LEU A 29 -4.94 -12.30 -4.98
CA LEU A 29 -3.84 -11.63 -5.66
C LEU A 29 -3.65 -12.27 -7.04
N VAL A 30 -3.56 -11.44 -8.06
CA VAL A 30 -3.15 -11.85 -9.41
C VAL A 30 -1.82 -11.21 -9.77
N ASP A 31 -1.26 -11.62 -10.90
CA ASP A 31 -0.05 -11.03 -11.47
C ASP A 31 1.20 -11.03 -10.55
N LEU A 32 1.70 -12.24 -10.27
CA LEU A 32 2.80 -12.46 -9.33
C LEU A 32 4.20 -12.58 -9.99
N GLU A 33 4.34 -12.17 -11.26
CA GLU A 33 5.61 -12.26 -11.98
C GLU A 33 6.74 -11.39 -11.38
N GLN A 34 6.36 -10.32 -10.68
CA GLN A 34 7.29 -9.44 -9.97
C GLN A 34 7.55 -9.86 -8.52
N ALA A 35 6.92 -10.92 -8.04
CA ALA A 35 7.10 -11.39 -6.68
C ALA A 35 8.54 -11.86 -6.44
N ARG A 36 9.08 -11.59 -5.24
CA ARG A 36 10.46 -11.93 -4.86
C ARG A 36 10.50 -12.45 -3.44
N HIS A 37 11.27 -13.51 -3.23
CA HIS A 37 11.65 -13.95 -1.89
C HIS A 37 12.58 -12.92 -1.24
N LYS A 38 12.26 -12.48 -0.01
CA LYS A 38 12.99 -11.45 0.76
C LYS A 38 13.16 -10.13 0.00
N GLY A 39 12.12 -9.73 -0.73
CA GLY A 39 12.08 -8.45 -1.47
C GLY A 39 11.76 -7.24 -0.59
N ASP A 40 11.35 -6.15 -1.25
CA ASP A 40 11.03 -4.89 -0.57
C ASP A 40 9.57 -4.85 -0.12
N TYR A 41 9.28 -5.30 1.10
CA TYR A 41 7.93 -5.26 1.66
C TYR A 41 7.37 -3.85 1.82
N ALA A 42 8.22 -2.84 1.97
CA ALA A 42 7.77 -1.45 2.12
C ALA A 42 7.34 -0.86 0.78
N TRP A 43 7.95 -1.32 -0.32
CA TRP A 43 7.51 -1.01 -1.68
C TRP A 43 6.06 -1.48 -1.89
N ASP A 44 5.72 -2.72 -1.52
CA ASP A 44 4.37 -3.28 -1.68
C ASP A 44 3.28 -2.40 -1.01
N LEU A 45 3.58 -1.83 0.16
CA LEU A 45 2.65 -0.94 0.86
C LEU A 45 2.59 0.43 0.20
N ALA A 46 3.75 0.96 -0.18
CA ALA A 46 3.87 2.28 -0.78
C ALA A 46 3.19 2.31 -2.15
N GLU A 47 3.41 1.31 -2.98
CA GLU A 47 2.80 1.21 -4.30
C GLU A 47 1.28 1.08 -4.18
N PHE A 48 0.77 0.14 -3.39
CA PHE A 48 -0.68 0.00 -3.19
C PHE A 48 -1.32 1.32 -2.76
N LEU A 49 -0.78 2.00 -1.74
CA LEU A 49 -1.39 3.20 -1.19
C LEU A 49 -1.19 4.45 -2.06
N PHE A 50 0.02 4.71 -2.52
CA PHE A 50 0.29 5.91 -3.32
C PHE A 50 -0.32 5.82 -4.71
N TYR A 51 -0.35 4.63 -5.32
CA TYR A 51 -1.06 4.42 -6.58
C TYR A 51 -2.58 4.44 -6.38
N SER A 52 -3.12 3.90 -5.27
CA SER A 52 -4.56 4.07 -4.95
C SER A 52 -4.95 5.55 -4.94
N GLY A 53 -4.08 6.42 -4.42
CA GLY A 53 -4.31 7.87 -4.39
C GLY A 53 -4.44 8.52 -5.78
N HIS A 54 -3.94 7.89 -6.85
CA HIS A 54 -4.08 8.39 -8.23
C HIS A 54 -5.55 8.52 -8.64
N TYR A 55 -6.41 7.64 -8.14
CA TYR A 55 -7.84 7.60 -8.46
C TYR A 55 -8.68 8.63 -7.69
N TRP A 56 -8.05 9.49 -6.89
CA TRP A 56 -8.73 10.43 -6.02
C TRP A 56 -8.45 11.88 -6.43
N LEU A 57 -9.49 12.71 -6.40
CA LEU A 57 -9.37 14.15 -6.69
C LEU A 57 -8.90 14.96 -5.47
N SER A 58 -9.18 14.49 -4.26
CA SER A 58 -8.80 15.15 -3.01
C SER A 58 -8.62 14.14 -1.88
N PHE A 59 -7.95 14.58 -0.82
CA PHE A 59 -7.79 13.78 0.40
C PHE A 59 -8.95 14.07 1.36
N ASP A 60 -10.01 13.26 1.29
CA ASP A 60 -11.21 13.40 2.11
C ASP A 60 -11.28 12.35 3.24
N LYS A 61 -12.42 12.31 3.95
CA LYS A 61 -12.65 11.33 5.03
C LYS A 61 -12.70 9.89 4.53
N THR A 62 -13.10 9.68 3.28
CA THR A 62 -13.23 8.35 2.70
C THR A 62 -11.84 7.79 2.36
N LEU A 63 -10.97 8.58 1.71
CA LEU A 63 -9.58 8.18 1.47
C LEU A 63 -8.81 8.00 2.77
N ALA A 64 -9.04 8.88 3.75
CA ALA A 64 -8.52 8.70 5.10
C ALA A 64 -8.91 7.34 5.69
N GLY A 65 -10.21 7.01 5.66
CA GLY A 65 -10.73 5.74 6.16
C GLY A 65 -10.20 4.54 5.38
N TYR A 66 -9.96 4.67 4.08
CA TYR A 66 -9.32 3.65 3.24
C TYR A 66 -7.89 3.36 3.70
N VAL A 67 -7.07 4.40 3.87
CA VAL A 67 -5.68 4.29 4.36
C VAL A 67 -5.66 3.68 5.77
N ASP A 68 -6.53 4.13 6.66
CA ASP A 68 -6.61 3.63 8.04
C ASP A 68 -7.03 2.15 8.09
N SER A 69 -8.00 1.77 7.25
CA SER A 69 -8.45 0.38 7.13
C SER A 69 -7.33 -0.52 6.61
N PHE A 70 -6.56 -0.06 5.63
CA PHE A 70 -5.39 -0.79 5.13
C PHE A 70 -4.32 -0.94 6.22
N ILE A 71 -3.97 0.15 6.92
CA ILE A 71 -2.99 0.12 8.02
C ILE A 71 -3.44 -0.88 9.08
N LYS A 72 -4.70 -0.81 9.51
CA LYS A 72 -5.26 -1.71 10.51
C LYS A 72 -5.18 -3.17 10.05
N GLY A 73 -5.63 -3.47 8.83
CA GLY A 73 -5.60 -4.83 8.28
C GLY A 73 -4.18 -5.37 8.11
N TYR A 74 -3.24 -4.55 7.62
CA TYR A 74 -1.85 -4.96 7.50
C TYR A 74 -1.23 -5.26 8.87
N ARG A 75 -1.56 -4.49 9.91
CA ARG A 75 -1.05 -4.67 11.28
C ARG A 75 -1.49 -5.95 11.97
N GLU A 76 -2.51 -6.65 11.48
CA GLU A 76 -2.93 -7.93 12.06
C GLU A 76 -1.83 -8.99 11.99
N GLN A 77 -0.96 -8.91 10.96
CA GLN A 77 0.13 -9.87 10.73
C GLN A 77 1.47 -9.20 10.40
N GLY A 78 1.45 -7.93 9.99
CA GLY A 78 2.60 -7.17 9.52
C GLY A 78 3.18 -6.19 10.56
N SER A 79 4.43 -5.80 10.32
CA SER A 79 5.18 -4.94 11.26
C SER A 79 4.89 -3.45 11.06
N ALA A 80 4.87 -2.68 12.14
CA ALA A 80 4.77 -1.21 12.07
C ALA A 80 5.99 -0.58 11.38
N SER A 81 7.17 -1.20 11.49
CA SER A 81 8.39 -0.71 10.83
C SER A 81 8.26 -0.77 9.31
N THR A 82 7.64 -1.80 8.72
CA THR A 82 7.37 -1.85 7.28
C THR A 82 6.45 -0.71 6.86
N ILE A 83 5.42 -0.40 7.65
CA ILE A 83 4.48 0.67 7.30
C ILE A 83 5.16 2.04 7.36
N ARG A 84 5.95 2.30 8.41
CA ARG A 84 6.75 3.54 8.50
C ARG A 84 7.77 3.63 7.36
N ALA A 85 8.37 2.51 6.96
CA ALA A 85 9.30 2.46 5.84
C ALA A 85 8.61 2.79 4.50
N ALA A 86 7.34 2.41 4.31
CA ALA A 86 6.55 2.77 3.12
C ALA A 86 6.34 4.29 2.97
N ALA A 87 6.46 5.06 4.06
CA ALA A 87 6.43 6.53 4.03
C ALA A 87 7.71 7.19 3.46
N SER A 88 8.69 6.39 3.03
CA SER A 88 9.98 6.87 2.57
C SER A 88 9.86 7.80 1.35
N PRO A 89 10.58 8.94 1.32
CA PRO A 89 10.62 9.83 0.16
C PRO A 89 11.01 9.15 -1.15
N ARG A 90 11.75 8.04 -1.10
CA ARG A 90 12.16 7.27 -2.29
C ARG A 90 10.96 6.76 -3.08
N TYR A 91 9.88 6.37 -2.39
CA TYR A 91 8.66 5.87 -3.03
C TYR A 91 7.74 7.02 -3.44
N VAL A 92 7.60 8.05 -2.60
CA VAL A 92 6.82 9.26 -2.93
C VAL A 92 7.27 9.87 -4.27
N ARG A 93 8.58 9.89 -4.51
CA ARG A 93 9.17 10.37 -5.77
C ARG A 93 8.70 9.57 -6.99
N VAL A 94 8.47 8.26 -6.87
CA VAL A 94 8.00 7.43 -7.98
C VAL A 94 6.58 7.82 -8.38
N PHE A 95 5.72 8.11 -7.39
CA PHE A 95 4.32 8.41 -7.61
C PHE A 95 4.02 9.90 -7.81
N SER A 96 4.99 10.81 -7.66
CA SER A 96 4.75 12.25 -7.84
C SER A 96 4.35 12.66 -9.26
N VAL A 97 4.53 11.77 -10.24
CA VAL A 97 4.09 11.97 -11.63
C VAL A 97 2.61 11.61 -11.81
N TRP A 98 2.08 10.70 -10.98
CA TRP A 98 0.76 10.11 -11.15
C TRP A 98 -0.24 10.60 -10.11
N THR A 99 0.19 10.73 -8.85
CA THR A 99 -0.67 10.99 -7.71
C THR A 99 -0.52 12.44 -7.25
N PRO A 100 -1.62 13.19 -7.04
CA PRO A 100 -1.56 14.57 -6.59
C PRO A 100 -0.69 14.76 -5.33
N PRO A 101 0.19 15.78 -5.28
CA PRO A 101 1.13 15.96 -4.16
C PRO A 101 0.46 16.09 -2.79
N ASN A 102 -0.72 16.72 -2.73
CA ASN A 102 -1.51 16.81 -1.51
C ASN A 102 -1.97 15.42 -1.03
N ILE A 103 -2.34 14.51 -1.92
CA ILE A 103 -2.75 13.15 -1.57
C ILE A 103 -1.55 12.36 -1.05
N LEU A 104 -0.43 12.38 -1.77
CA LEU A 104 0.83 11.74 -1.34
C LEU A 104 1.26 12.21 0.05
N HIS A 105 1.20 13.51 0.31
CA HIS A 105 1.55 14.09 1.61
C HIS A 105 0.69 13.52 2.74
N HIS A 106 -0.63 13.47 2.57
CA HIS A 106 -1.54 13.02 3.62
C HIS A 106 -1.49 11.51 3.85
N ILE A 107 -1.35 10.71 2.79
CA ILE A 107 -1.10 9.26 2.93
C ILE A 107 0.19 9.05 3.71
N ARG A 108 1.28 9.70 3.29
CA ARG A 108 2.59 9.60 3.96
C ARG A 108 2.51 9.98 5.44
N LYS A 109 1.82 11.08 5.77
CA LYS A 109 1.66 11.53 7.15
C LYS A 109 1.00 10.46 8.03
N ARG A 110 -0.07 9.83 7.55
CA ARG A 110 -0.73 8.72 8.26
C ARG A 110 0.19 7.53 8.48
N LEU A 111 1.02 7.19 7.49
CA LEU A 111 1.99 6.10 7.61
C LEU A 111 3.08 6.36 8.66
N THR A 112 3.36 7.62 8.98
CA THR A 112 4.35 8.00 10.02
C THR A 112 3.76 8.14 11.42
N GLU A 113 2.44 8.24 11.55
CA GLU A 113 1.74 8.48 12.83
C GLU A 113 1.31 7.17 13.54
N ILE A 114 1.71 6.02 13.00
CA ILE A 114 1.40 4.66 13.49
C ILE A 114 2.41 4.19 14.55
#